data_AF-A0A9E3SM30-F1
#
_entry.id   AF-A0A9E3SM30-F1
#
_cell.length_a   1.000
_cell.length_b   1.000
_cell.length_c   1.000
_cell.angle_alpha   90.00
_cell.angle_beta   90.00
_cell.angle_gamma   90.00
#
_symmetry.space_group_name_H-M   'P 1'
#
loop_
_entity.id
_entity.type
_entity.pdbx_description
1 polymer ?
#
loop_
_entity_poly.entity_id
_entity_poly.type
_entity_poly.pdbx_seq_one_letter_code
_entity_poly.pdbx_strand_id
1 'polypeptide(L)'
;TSSLGDVFATLVKQYVLKQTAAQADWLLGAGLFTPAVHGIAIRSMAAPGSAYDDPVLGKDPQPGHMQDYARVTYDNGGAHINSGIPSRAFYLLAVTLTGYAWERAGRIWYAAMQDDQLNPKAQFRDFAQITVWCARRLYGEKSVEAQATKTAWGLVGIKA
;
A
#
# COMPACT_ATOMS: atom_id res chain seq x y z
N THR A 1 -10.58 1.12 -1.13
CA THR A 1 -10.95 0.32 0.05
C THR A 1 -10.02 -0.86 0.28
N SER A 2 -9.71 -1.72 -0.70
CA SER A 2 -8.85 -2.91 -0.50
C SER A 2 -7.44 -2.61 0.03
N SER A 3 -6.76 -1.57 -0.48
CA SER A 3 -5.39 -1.26 -0.03
C SER A 3 -5.28 -0.78 1.42
N LEU A 4 -6.31 -0.11 1.95
CA LEU A 4 -6.34 0.28 3.37
C LEU A 4 -6.36 -0.97 4.28
N GLY A 5 -7.09 -2.01 3.87
CA GLY A 5 -7.07 -3.31 4.55
C GLY A 5 -5.68 -3.93 4.58
N ASP A 6 -4.99 -3.98 3.44
CA ASP A 6 -3.62 -4.50 3.32
C ASP A 6 -2.64 -3.72 4.23
N VAL A 7 -2.74 -2.39 4.23
CA VAL A 7 -1.92 -1.50 5.07
C VAL A 7 -2.11 -1.81 6.55
N PHE A 8 -3.35 -1.78 7.05
CA PHE A 8 -3.58 -1.96 8.49
C PHE A 8 -3.33 -3.40 8.95
N ALA A 9 -3.63 -4.41 8.13
CA ALA A 9 -3.27 -5.79 8.42
C ALA A 9 -1.73 -5.95 8.56
N THR A 10 -0.97 -5.33 7.66
CA THR A 10 0.48 -5.34 7.70
C THR A 10 1.01 -4.61 8.93
N LEU A 11 0.46 -3.44 9.26
CA LEU A 11 0.86 -2.69 10.47
C LEU A 11 0.60 -3.48 11.75
N VAL A 12 -0.54 -4.18 11.86
CA VAL A 12 -0.85 -5.05 13.01
C VAL A 12 0.17 -6.18 13.12
N LYS A 13 0.47 -6.88 12.02
CA LYS A 13 1.49 -7.94 11.98
C LYS A 13 2.85 -7.42 12.43
N GLN A 14 3.32 -6.31 11.87
CA GLN A 14 4.61 -5.70 12.22
C GLN A 14 4.64 -5.27 13.69
N TYR A 15 3.54 -4.71 14.22
CA TYR A 15 3.44 -4.29 15.62
C TYR A 15 3.52 -5.46 16.60
N VAL A 16 2.87 -6.58 16.29
CA VAL A 16 2.92 -7.81 17.10
C VAL A 16 4.33 -8.39 17.09
N LEU A 17 4.96 -8.45 15.91
CA LEU A 17 6.31 -9.02 15.73
C LEU A 17 7.45 -8.04 16.07
N LYS A 18 7.13 -6.79 16.46
CA LYS A 18 8.10 -5.72 16.73
C LYS A 18 9.09 -5.48 15.59
N GLN A 19 8.58 -5.49 14.36
CA GLN A 19 9.37 -5.31 13.15
C GLN A 19 9.40 -3.85 12.71
N THR A 20 10.58 -3.34 12.40
CA THR A 20 10.74 -2.10 11.63
C THR A 20 10.33 -2.32 10.17
N ALA A 21 10.11 -1.23 9.43
CA ALA A 21 9.79 -1.27 8.00
C ALA A 21 10.83 -2.04 7.17
N ALA A 22 12.11 -2.02 7.57
CA ALA A 22 13.18 -2.74 6.88
C ALA A 22 13.20 -4.26 7.19
N GLN A 23 12.64 -4.68 8.32
CA GLN A 23 12.61 -6.08 8.75
C GLN A 23 11.34 -6.81 8.31
N ALA A 24 10.26 -6.09 8.05
CA ALA A 24 8.98 -6.67 7.66
C ALA A 24 9.05 -7.30 6.27
N ASP A 25 8.30 -8.39 6.08
CA ASP A 25 8.24 -9.09 4.78
C ASP A 25 7.35 -8.37 3.76
N TRP A 26 6.42 -7.53 4.21
CA TRP A 26 5.44 -6.84 3.37
C TRP A 26 4.53 -7.78 2.57
N LEU A 27 4.33 -8.99 3.08
CA LEU A 27 3.50 -10.04 2.49
C LEU A 27 2.18 -10.21 3.24
N LEU A 28 1.08 -10.26 2.50
CA LEU A 28 -0.26 -10.50 3.03
C LEU A 28 -0.63 -11.97 2.84
N GLY A 29 -0.99 -12.65 3.94
CA GLY A 29 -1.32 -14.08 3.92
C GLY A 29 -0.09 -14.99 3.76
N ALA A 30 1.10 -14.53 4.15
CA ALA A 30 2.29 -15.38 4.20
C ALA A 30 2.03 -16.61 5.11
N GLY A 31 2.36 -17.80 4.60
CA GLY A 31 2.12 -19.07 5.30
C GLY A 31 0.69 -19.61 5.24
N LEU A 32 -0.24 -18.94 4.54
CA LEU A 32 -1.60 -19.44 4.36
C LEU A 32 -1.66 -20.58 3.32
N PHE A 33 -0.78 -20.53 2.33
CA PHE A 33 -0.74 -21.51 1.26
C PHE A 33 -0.16 -22.85 1.74
N THR A 34 -0.71 -23.95 1.21
CA THR A 34 -0.15 -25.28 1.42
C THR A 34 1.17 -25.42 0.63
N PRO A 35 2.03 -26.39 0.96
CA PRO A 35 3.26 -26.63 0.20
C PRO A 35 3.05 -26.96 -1.29
N ALA A 36 1.82 -27.29 -1.70
CA ALA A 36 1.48 -27.59 -3.08
C ALA A 36 1.25 -26.35 -3.95
N VAL A 37 1.06 -25.18 -3.34
CA VAL A 37 0.84 -23.93 -4.08
C VAL A 37 2.17 -23.25 -4.36
N HIS A 38 2.40 -22.87 -5.62
CA HIS A 38 3.57 -22.11 -6.05
C HIS A 38 3.39 -20.61 -5.74
N GLY A 39 3.48 -20.26 -4.46
CA GLY A 39 3.35 -18.87 -4.01
C GLY A 39 3.87 -18.67 -2.59
N ILE A 40 4.27 -17.44 -2.29
CA ILE A 40 4.80 -17.06 -0.96
C ILE A 40 3.74 -16.37 -0.09
N ALA A 41 2.71 -15.81 -0.72
CA ALA A 41 1.66 -15.03 -0.07
C ALA A 41 0.49 -14.81 -1.04
N ILE A 42 -0.64 -14.28 -0.55
CA ILE A 42 -1.74 -13.83 -1.41
C ILE A 42 -1.32 -12.56 -2.18
N ARG A 43 -0.61 -11.64 -1.51
CA ARG A 43 -0.16 -10.37 -2.10
C ARG A 43 1.19 -9.93 -1.55
N SER A 44 1.90 -9.14 -2.35
CA SER A 44 3.12 -8.44 -1.94
C SER A 44 2.91 -6.94 -2.05
N MET A 45 3.05 -6.20 -0.94
CA MET A 45 3.01 -4.73 -0.99
C MET A 45 4.29 -4.15 -1.57
N ALA A 46 5.44 -4.81 -1.36
CA ALA A 46 6.73 -4.35 -1.87
C ALA A 46 6.87 -4.55 -3.40
N ALA A 47 6.33 -5.66 -3.90
CA ALA A 47 6.37 -6.03 -5.30
C ALA A 47 5.03 -6.65 -5.75
N PRO A 48 3.96 -5.85 -5.95
CA PRO A 48 2.69 -6.35 -6.47
C PRO A 48 2.89 -7.12 -7.79
N GLY A 49 2.18 -8.24 -7.97
CA GLY A 49 2.31 -9.09 -9.16
C GLY A 49 3.35 -10.21 -9.04
N SER A 50 3.96 -10.38 -7.87
CA SER A 50 5.02 -11.37 -7.61
C SER A 50 4.71 -12.36 -6.48
N ALA A 51 3.52 -12.29 -5.87
CA ALA A 51 3.22 -13.10 -4.68
C ALA A 51 3.04 -14.60 -5.01
N TYR A 52 2.58 -14.93 -6.21
CA TYR A 52 2.39 -16.30 -6.68
C TYR A 52 2.40 -16.39 -8.22
N ASP A 53 2.79 -17.56 -8.72
CA ASP A 53 2.70 -17.98 -10.13
C ASP A 53 2.48 -19.49 -10.15
N ASP A 54 1.21 -19.88 -10.12
CA ASP A 54 0.77 -21.24 -9.84
C ASP A 54 -0.12 -21.79 -10.98
N PRO A 55 0.03 -23.06 -11.39
CA PRO A 55 -0.77 -23.63 -12.47
C PRO A 55 -2.29 -23.64 -12.22
N VAL A 56 -2.72 -23.63 -10.96
CA VAL A 56 -4.13 -23.67 -10.57
C VAL A 56 -4.65 -22.27 -10.23
N LEU A 57 -3.90 -21.49 -9.45
CA LEU A 57 -4.31 -20.14 -9.04
C LEU A 57 -4.03 -19.08 -10.13
N GLY A 58 -3.23 -19.41 -11.13
CA GLY A 58 -2.70 -18.46 -12.10
C GLY A 58 -1.57 -17.61 -11.52
N LYS A 59 -1.33 -16.46 -12.14
CA LYS A 59 -0.33 -15.48 -11.71
C LYS A 59 -0.98 -14.32 -10.96
N ASP A 60 -0.29 -13.81 -9.95
CA ASP A 60 -0.67 -12.57 -9.25
C ASP A 60 -0.89 -11.41 -10.25
N PRO A 61 -2.13 -10.90 -10.38
CA PRO A 61 -2.47 -9.92 -11.41
C PRO A 61 -2.21 -8.47 -11.00
N GLN A 62 -1.71 -8.20 -9.79
CA GLN A 62 -1.68 -6.85 -9.24
C GLN A 62 -0.61 -5.96 -9.89
N PRO A 63 -0.98 -4.81 -10.52
CA PRO A 63 0.01 -3.82 -10.92
C PRO A 63 0.59 -3.08 -9.71
N GLY A 64 1.88 -2.74 -9.80
CA GLY A 64 2.57 -1.89 -8.83
C GLY A 64 2.77 -0.44 -9.29
N HIS A 65 2.27 -0.07 -10.48
CA HIS A 65 2.44 1.28 -11.05
C HIS A 65 1.22 1.66 -11.92
N MET A 66 0.87 2.95 -11.96
CA MET A 66 -0.27 3.46 -12.75
C MET A 66 -0.16 3.25 -14.27
N GLN A 67 1.05 3.04 -14.79
CA GLN A 67 1.25 2.73 -16.21
C GLN A 67 0.64 1.37 -16.58
N ASP A 68 0.58 0.45 -15.61
CA ASP A 68 0.09 -0.91 -15.75
C ASP A 68 -1.33 -1.05 -15.19
N TYR A 69 -2.02 0.08 -14.95
CA TYR A 69 -3.36 0.09 -14.38
C TYR A 69 -4.32 -0.77 -15.20
N ALA A 70 -4.91 -1.77 -14.56
CA ALA A 70 -5.81 -2.71 -15.20
C ALA A 70 -7.20 -2.06 -15.37
N ARG A 71 -7.62 -1.86 -16.62
CA ARG A 71 -8.97 -1.40 -16.96
C ARG A 71 -9.88 -2.60 -17.16
N VAL A 72 -10.56 -3.00 -16.08
CA VAL A 72 -11.46 -4.15 -16.06
C VAL A 72 -12.84 -3.74 -15.55
N THR A 73 -13.88 -4.47 -15.94
CA THR A 73 -15.26 -4.24 -15.51
C THR A 73 -15.70 -5.14 -14.34
N TYR A 74 -14.95 -6.22 -14.08
CA TYR A 74 -15.13 -7.09 -12.92
C TYR A 74 -14.36 -6.54 -11.71
N ASP A 75 -14.47 -7.22 -10.55
CA ASP A 75 -13.78 -6.82 -9.33
C ASP A 75 -14.07 -5.36 -8.89
N ASN A 76 -15.32 -4.92 -9.03
CA ASN A 76 -15.74 -3.52 -8.78
C ASN A 76 -14.88 -2.48 -9.54
N GLY A 77 -14.50 -2.80 -10.79
CA GLY A 77 -13.59 -1.97 -11.59
C GLY A 77 -12.10 -2.24 -11.33
N GLY A 78 -11.76 -3.43 -10.85
CA GLY A 78 -10.39 -3.82 -10.49
C GLY A 78 -9.93 -3.31 -9.14
N ALA A 79 -10.83 -3.18 -8.16
CA ALA A 79 -10.54 -2.62 -6.84
C ALA A 79 -9.50 -3.44 -6.04
N HIS A 80 -9.51 -4.77 -6.15
CA HIS A 80 -8.50 -5.64 -5.57
C HIS A 80 -7.27 -5.75 -6.48
N ILE A 81 -7.45 -5.84 -7.80
CA ILE A 81 -6.33 -5.90 -8.76
C ILE A 81 -5.44 -4.65 -8.62
N ASN A 82 -6.02 -3.46 -8.79
CA ASN A 82 -5.28 -2.20 -8.77
C ASN A 82 -4.87 -1.75 -7.37
N SER A 83 -5.23 -2.49 -6.30
CA SER A 83 -4.84 -2.14 -4.93
C SER A 83 -3.33 -2.26 -4.67
N GLY A 84 -2.59 -3.00 -5.51
CA GLY A 84 -1.14 -3.07 -5.48
C GLY A 84 -0.47 -1.70 -5.61
N ILE A 85 -1.05 -0.78 -6.40
CA ILE A 85 -0.51 0.57 -6.64
C ILE A 85 -0.45 1.39 -5.34
N PRO A 86 -1.57 1.66 -4.63
CA PRO A 86 -1.53 2.37 -3.35
C PRO A 86 -0.84 1.59 -2.23
N SER A 87 -0.90 0.24 -2.23
CA SER A 87 -0.19 -0.58 -1.25
C SER A 87 1.33 -0.46 -1.39
N ARG A 88 1.83 -0.39 -2.63
CA ARG A 88 3.24 -0.12 -2.91
C ARG A 88 3.66 1.30 -2.56
N ALA A 89 2.80 2.29 -2.78
CA ALA A 89 3.07 3.65 -2.32
C ALA A 89 3.25 3.71 -0.79
N PHE A 90 2.40 2.99 -0.02
CA PHE A 90 2.57 2.90 1.42
C PHE A 90 3.88 2.22 1.82
N TYR A 91 4.22 1.08 1.19
CA TYR A 91 5.50 0.41 1.41
C TYR A 91 6.68 1.36 1.21
N LEU A 92 6.72 2.06 0.05
CA LEU A 92 7.79 2.99 -0.30
C LEU A 92 7.90 4.13 0.71
N LEU A 93 6.78 4.67 1.19
CA LEU A 93 6.79 5.67 2.25
C LEU A 93 7.39 5.11 3.54
N ALA A 94 6.91 3.95 3.98
CA ALA A 94 7.34 3.34 5.25
C ALA A 94 8.85 3.03 5.26
N VAL A 95 9.39 2.46 4.17
CA VAL A 95 10.83 2.19 4.07
C VAL A 95 11.65 3.48 3.98
N THR A 96 11.14 4.52 3.31
CA THR A 96 11.82 5.83 3.22
C THR A 96 11.89 6.51 4.59
N LEU A 97 10.84 6.42 5.39
CA LEU A 97 10.80 7.01 6.73
C LEU A 97 11.53 6.19 7.79
N THR A 98 11.88 4.93 7.48
CA THR A 98 12.56 3.98 8.37
C THR A 98 11.83 3.76 9.71
N GLY A 99 12.44 3.00 10.63
CA GLY A 99 11.84 2.74 11.94
C GLY A 99 10.56 1.92 11.85
N TYR A 100 9.64 2.13 12.79
CA TYR A 100 8.37 1.42 12.83
C TYR A 100 7.32 2.10 11.93
N ALA A 101 6.80 1.36 10.95
CA ALA A 101 5.90 1.94 9.95
C ALA A 101 4.64 2.59 10.56
N TRP A 102 4.14 2.08 11.69
CA TRP A 102 2.95 2.61 12.37
C TRP A 102 3.18 3.97 13.05
N GLU A 103 4.43 4.38 13.30
CA GLU A 103 4.72 5.64 14.03
C GLU A 103 4.58 6.88 13.14
N ARG A 104 4.85 6.74 11.84
CA ARG A 104 4.83 7.86 10.88
C ARG A 104 3.96 7.59 9.67
N ALA A 105 4.34 6.63 8.81
CA ALA A 105 3.57 6.29 7.60
C ALA A 105 2.13 5.86 7.93
N GLY A 106 1.97 5.00 8.94
CA GLY A 106 0.66 4.55 9.41
C GLY A 106 -0.21 5.67 9.97
N ARG A 107 0.38 6.65 10.68
CA ARG A 107 -0.35 7.83 11.17
C ARG A 107 -0.86 8.70 10.03
N ILE A 108 -0.07 8.87 8.98
CA ILE A 108 -0.48 9.63 7.78
C ILE A 108 -1.67 8.94 7.10
N TRP A 109 -1.57 7.63 6.86
CA TRP A 109 -2.64 6.85 6.23
C TRP A 109 -3.92 6.84 7.07
N TYR A 110 -3.79 6.69 8.39
CA TYR A 110 -4.92 6.72 9.31
C TYR A 110 -5.59 8.10 9.33
N ALA A 111 -4.81 9.19 9.40
CA ALA A 111 -5.35 10.54 9.34
C ALA A 111 -6.06 10.81 8.00
N ALA A 112 -5.52 10.34 6.88
CA ALA A 112 -6.14 10.50 5.57
C ALA A 112 -7.45 9.71 5.43
N MET A 113 -7.52 8.50 6.00
CA MET A 113 -8.75 7.70 6.01
C MET A 113 -9.88 8.37 6.80
N GLN A 114 -9.53 9.11 7.84
CA GLN A 114 -10.46 9.81 8.73
C GLN A 114 -10.73 11.26 8.31
N ASP A 115 -10.11 11.75 7.23
CA ASP A 115 -10.25 13.15 6.81
C ASP A 115 -11.58 13.34 6.06
N ASP A 116 -12.35 14.37 6.44
CA ASP A 116 -13.67 14.66 5.86
C ASP A 116 -13.62 14.97 4.35
N GLN A 117 -12.44 15.32 3.82
CA GLN A 117 -12.24 15.52 2.38
C GLN A 117 -12.24 14.21 1.59
N LEU A 118 -12.12 13.05 2.25
CA LEU A 118 -12.09 11.76 1.59
C LEU A 118 -13.49 11.34 1.13
N ASN A 119 -13.79 11.62 -0.13
CA ASN A 119 -15.03 11.20 -0.77
C ASN A 119 -15.09 9.67 -0.93
N PRO A 120 -16.23 9.00 -0.71
CA PRO A 120 -16.39 7.57 -1.01
C PRO A 120 -16.07 7.16 -2.45
N LYS A 121 -16.12 8.11 -3.40
CA LYS A 121 -15.76 7.93 -4.82
C LYS A 121 -14.35 8.40 -5.16
N ALA A 122 -13.54 8.73 -4.16
CA ALA A 122 -12.17 9.22 -4.34
C ALA A 122 -11.35 8.25 -5.20
N GLN A 123 -10.60 8.84 -6.14
CA GLN A 123 -9.65 8.14 -6.96
C GLN A 123 -8.27 8.12 -6.27
N PHE A 124 -7.32 7.36 -6.81
CA PHE A 124 -5.99 7.27 -6.20
C PHE A 124 -5.29 8.62 -6.07
N ARG A 125 -5.49 9.53 -7.04
CA ARG A 125 -4.94 10.88 -6.98
C ARG A 125 -5.50 11.69 -5.82
N ASP A 126 -6.80 11.61 -5.57
CA ASP A 126 -7.46 12.34 -4.49
C ASP A 126 -6.93 11.85 -3.14
N PHE A 127 -6.84 10.53 -2.96
CA PHE A 127 -6.28 9.95 -1.74
C PHE A 127 -4.80 10.32 -1.56
N ALA A 128 -4.01 10.33 -2.64
CA ALA A 128 -2.62 10.77 -2.60
C ALA A 128 -2.48 12.22 -2.13
N GLN A 129 -3.33 13.12 -2.62
CA GLN A 129 -3.36 14.52 -2.19
C GLN A 129 -3.73 14.66 -0.71
N ILE A 130 -4.73 13.92 -0.25
CA ILE A 130 -5.15 13.91 1.16
C ILE A 130 -4.02 13.38 2.05
N THR A 131 -3.31 12.31 1.67
CA THR A 131 -2.17 11.83 2.48
C THR A 131 -1.04 12.84 2.60
N VAL A 132 -0.71 13.57 1.51
CA VAL A 132 0.30 14.66 1.57
C VAL A 132 -0.20 15.80 2.45
N TRP A 133 -1.48 16.18 2.35
CA TRP A 133 -2.10 17.17 3.22
C TRP A 133 -2.02 16.77 4.69
N CYS A 134 -2.40 15.54 5.04
CA CYS A 134 -2.32 15.04 6.40
C CYS A 134 -0.88 14.97 6.91
N ALA A 135 0.08 14.57 6.07
CA ALA A 135 1.50 14.58 6.44
C ALA A 135 1.99 15.99 6.78
N ARG A 136 1.62 17.00 5.98
CA ARG A 136 1.94 18.41 6.27
C ARG A 136 1.32 18.88 7.58
N ARG A 137 0.06 18.51 7.85
CA ARG A 137 -0.64 18.91 9.08
C ARG A 137 -0.02 18.25 10.33
N LEU A 138 0.41 17.00 10.22
CA LEU A 138 0.97 16.23 11.35
C LEU A 138 2.43 16.59 11.64
N TYR A 139 3.24 16.85 10.61
CA TYR A 139 4.70 16.96 10.75
C TYR A 139 5.28 18.29 10.27
N GLY A 140 4.47 19.15 9.64
CA GLY A 140 4.87 20.45 9.10
C GLY A 140 4.99 20.45 7.58
N GLU A 141 4.80 21.62 6.97
CA GLU A 141 4.69 21.79 5.50
C GLU A 141 5.96 21.39 4.73
N LYS A 142 7.13 21.60 5.35
CA LYS A 142 8.46 21.27 4.79
C LYS A 142 9.09 20.01 5.41
N SER A 143 8.27 19.18 6.06
CA SER A 143 8.74 17.98 6.76
C SER A 143 9.26 16.90 5.80
N VAL A 144 10.12 16.03 6.31
CA VAL A 144 10.59 14.88 5.52
C VAL A 144 9.43 13.91 5.23
N GLU A 145 8.42 13.83 6.11
CA GLU A 145 7.20 13.03 5.96
C GLU A 145 6.35 13.46 4.78
N ALA A 146 6.06 14.76 4.67
CA ALA A 146 5.28 15.28 3.55
C ALA A 146 6.01 15.04 2.22
N GLN A 147 7.33 15.16 2.23
CA GLN A 147 8.18 15.06 1.05
C GLN A 147 8.30 13.60 0.62
N ALA A 148 8.54 12.70 1.57
CA ALA A 148 8.55 11.25 1.34
C ALA A 148 7.18 10.75 0.87
N THR A 149 6.09 11.26 1.43
CA THR A 149 4.71 10.89 1.01
C THR A 149 4.48 11.26 -0.45
N LYS A 150 4.84 12.48 -0.84
CA LYS A 150 4.75 12.93 -2.24
C LYS A 150 5.61 12.07 -3.17
N THR A 151 6.86 11.79 -2.76
CA THR A 151 7.79 10.96 -3.55
C THR A 151 7.25 9.54 -3.72
N ALA A 152 6.72 8.92 -2.67
CA ALA A 152 6.22 7.55 -2.71
C ALA A 152 5.05 7.39 -3.69
N TRP A 153 4.11 8.35 -3.73
CA TRP A 153 3.06 8.37 -4.75
C TRP A 153 3.62 8.59 -6.16
N GLY A 154 4.61 9.46 -6.31
CA GLY A 154 5.28 9.69 -7.59
C GLY A 154 5.94 8.43 -8.15
N LEU A 155 6.56 7.61 -7.30
CA LEU A 155 7.21 6.35 -7.66
C LEU A 155 6.25 5.25 -8.13
N VAL A 156 4.95 5.38 -7.85
CA VAL A 156 3.90 4.51 -8.40
C VAL A 156 3.10 5.18 -9.53
N GLY A 157 3.56 6.33 -10.01
CA GLY A 157 2.99 7.04 -11.15
C GLY A 157 1.83 7.98 -10.82
N ILE A 158 1.68 8.37 -9.55
CA ILE A 158 0.59 9.25 -9.10
C ILE A 158 1.15 10.60 -8.65
N LYS A 159 0.67 11.69 -9.25
CA LYS A 159 1.04 13.05 -8.86
C LYS A 159 0.11 13.54 -7.75
N ALA A 160 0.63 13.59 -6.53
CA ALA A 160 0.02 14.22 -5.37
C ALA A 160 0.22 15.74 -5.39
#